data_AF-A0A6L7QQE9-F1
#
_entry.id   AF-A0A6L7QQE9-F1
#
_cell.length_a   1.000
_cell.length_b   1.000
_cell.length_c   1.000
_cell.angle_alpha   90.00
_cell.angle_beta   90.00
_cell.angle_gamma   90.00
#
_symmetry.space_group_name_H-M   'P 1'
#
loop_
_entity.id
_entity.type
_entity.pdbx_description
1 polymer ?
#
loop_
_entity_poly.entity_id
_entity_poly.type
_entity_poly.pdbx_seq_one_letter_code
_entity_poly.pdbx_strand_id
1 'polypeptide(L)'
;MSTLDGVAYLSSGNPGVLPFTPLMGRPAGVDAAAWLGRCIEATEALSVSRATKDAVLGHMGVLSSLVCDAATIYSLISEDIMTEFPLLESLRKRALEQGIEQGIEQGGRERAIEDLIDVLEIRFGLATSDPLAARLGAIDDVQRLKQLHRAAIQVSSLEAFRHLLDAAE
;
A
#
# COMPACT_ATOMS: atom_id res chain seq x y z
N MET A 1 10.65 24.13 15.85
CA MET A 1 11.35 22.89 16.25
C MET A 1 11.22 22.72 17.75
N SER A 2 11.18 21.47 18.24
CA SER A 2 10.93 21.14 19.65
C SER A 2 11.83 21.90 20.63
N THR A 3 11.27 22.33 21.77
CA THR A 3 12.00 22.99 22.87
C THR A 3 12.74 22.00 23.77
N LEU A 4 12.55 20.70 23.58
CA LEU A 4 13.23 19.65 24.35
C LEU A 4 14.67 19.49 23.86
N ASP A 5 15.63 19.44 24.79
CA ASP A 5 17.06 19.32 24.46
C ASP A 5 17.40 17.89 24.01
N GLY A 6 17.47 17.67 22.70
CA GLY A 6 17.75 16.36 22.13
C GLY A 6 19.14 15.83 22.48
N VAL A 7 20.13 16.69 22.68
CA VAL A 7 21.49 16.28 23.05
C VAL A 7 21.52 15.75 24.48
N ALA A 8 20.85 16.44 25.41
CA ALA A 8 20.74 15.99 26.79
C ALA A 8 20.01 14.64 26.89
N TYR A 9 18.89 14.47 26.19
CA TYR A 9 18.13 13.22 26.21
C TYR A 9 18.87 12.07 25.51
N LEU A 10 19.59 12.34 24.42
CA LEU A 10 20.43 11.34 23.78
C LEU A 10 21.54 10.85 24.72
N SER A 11 22.19 11.79 25.41
CA SER A 11 23.26 11.50 26.37
C SER A 11 22.78 10.72 27.60
N SER A 12 21.48 10.77 27.91
CA SER A 12 20.91 10.00 29.04
C SER A 12 21.02 8.49 28.85
N GLY A 13 21.15 8.01 27.61
CA GLY A 13 21.22 6.59 27.27
C GLY A 13 19.98 5.79 27.66
N ASN A 14 18.86 6.43 27.99
CA ASN A 14 17.63 5.76 28.42
C ASN A 14 16.88 5.18 27.19
N PRO A 15 16.80 3.84 27.03
CA PRO A 15 16.15 3.22 25.87
C PRO A 15 14.69 3.64 25.66
N GLY A 16 13.96 4.01 26.72
CA GLY A 16 12.58 4.47 26.62
C GLY A 16 12.41 5.88 26.03
N VAL A 17 13.48 6.67 26.00
CA VAL A 17 13.47 8.06 25.51
C VAL A 17 14.17 8.19 24.15
N LEU A 18 15.17 7.34 23.88
CA LEU A 18 15.95 7.39 22.65
C LEU A 18 15.11 7.42 21.36
N PRO A 19 14.00 6.67 21.20
CA PRO A 19 13.18 6.73 19.99
C PRO A 19 12.67 8.13 19.63
N PHE A 20 12.52 9.01 20.61
CA PHE A 20 12.00 10.37 20.43
C PHE A 20 13.08 11.41 20.11
N THR A 21 14.36 11.08 20.33
CA THR A 21 15.48 12.03 20.18
C THR A 21 15.62 12.67 18.80
N PRO A 22 15.27 12.01 17.66
CA PRO A 22 15.28 12.67 16.35
C PRO A 22 14.28 13.84 16.22
N LEU A 23 13.22 13.84 17.03
CA LEU A 23 12.17 14.88 17.05
C LEU A 23 12.52 16.08 17.95
N MET A 24 13.53 15.93 18.80
CA MET A 24 13.93 16.93 19.78
C MET A 24 14.85 18.00 19.16
N GLY A 25 15.17 19.03 19.95
CA GLY A 25 16.11 20.07 19.58
C GLY A 25 17.46 19.48 19.19
N ARG A 26 17.83 19.66 17.92
CA ARG A 26 19.11 19.21 17.35
C ARG A 26 20.19 20.29 17.49
N PRO A 27 21.48 19.91 17.45
CA PRO A 27 22.57 20.89 17.43
C PRO A 27 22.45 21.88 16.26
N ALA A 28 22.92 23.11 16.48
CA ALA A 28 22.91 24.14 15.44
C ALA A 28 23.72 23.70 14.20
N GLY A 29 23.14 23.90 13.01
CA GLY A 29 23.78 23.54 11.74
C GLY A 29 23.74 22.04 11.38
N VAL A 30 23.14 21.19 12.22
CA VAL A 30 22.94 19.77 11.90
C VAL A 30 21.54 19.57 11.32
N ASP A 31 21.45 18.93 10.16
CA ASP A 31 20.16 18.59 9.55
C ASP A 31 19.51 17.36 10.22
N ALA A 32 18.31 16.98 9.76
CA ALA A 32 17.53 15.92 10.40
C ALA A 32 18.13 14.53 10.15
N ALA A 33 18.67 14.30 8.95
CA ALA A 33 19.28 13.02 8.57
C ALA A 33 20.58 12.78 9.35
N ALA A 34 21.45 13.78 9.41
CA ALA A 34 22.69 13.73 10.18
C ALA A 34 22.41 13.61 11.69
N TRP A 35 21.35 14.25 12.19
CA TRP A 35 20.93 14.10 13.58
C TRP A 35 20.40 12.69 13.88
N LEU A 36 19.56 12.13 12.99
CA LEU A 36 19.09 10.75 13.09
C LEU A 36 20.27 9.75 13.10
N GLY A 37 21.27 9.93 12.23
CA GLY A 37 22.48 9.11 12.23
C GLY A 37 23.17 9.08 13.60
N ARG A 38 23.33 10.24 14.25
CA ARG A 38 23.90 10.31 15.62
C ARG A 38 23.03 9.62 16.66
N CYS A 39 21.71 9.69 16.52
CA CYS A 39 20.78 9.01 17.42
C CYS A 39 20.90 7.48 17.31
N ILE A 40 21.08 6.98 16.09
CA ILE A 40 21.32 5.57 15.79
C ILE A 40 22.65 5.11 16.39
N GLU A 41 23.74 5.85 16.15
CA GLU A 41 25.06 5.54 16.70
C GLU A 41 25.06 5.44 18.23
N ALA A 42 24.39 6.38 18.91
CA ALA A 42 24.27 6.35 20.37
C ALA A 42 23.44 5.16 20.86
N THR A 43 22.40 4.77 20.13
CA THR A 43 21.59 3.58 20.43
C THR A 43 22.41 2.30 20.27
N GLU A 44 23.21 2.21 19.21
CA GLU A 44 24.10 1.08 18.97
C GLU A 44 25.20 0.96 20.03
N ALA A 45 25.63 2.08 20.62
CA ALA A 45 26.61 2.10 21.70
C ALA A 45 26.07 1.64 23.07
N LEU A 46 24.75 1.45 23.23
CA LEU A 46 24.16 1.04 24.51
C LEU A 46 24.66 -0.35 24.95
N SER A 47 24.83 -0.52 26.27
CA SER A 47 25.13 -1.80 26.91
C SER A 47 23.85 -2.59 27.24
N VAL A 48 23.02 -2.83 26.24
CA VAL A 48 21.75 -3.60 26.33
C VAL A 48 21.71 -4.71 25.27
N SER A 49 20.72 -5.61 25.37
CA SER A 49 20.57 -6.72 24.41
C SER A 49 20.33 -6.21 22.99
N ARG A 50 20.72 -7.01 21.99
CA ARG A 50 20.50 -6.72 20.57
C ARG A 50 19.02 -6.45 20.27
N ALA A 51 18.13 -7.32 20.76
CA ALA A 51 16.68 -7.15 20.64
C ALA A 51 16.17 -5.81 21.21
N THR A 52 16.76 -5.32 22.31
CA THR A 52 16.39 -4.00 22.85
C THR A 52 16.83 -2.87 21.92
N LYS A 53 18.04 -2.96 21.35
CA LYS A 53 18.53 -1.97 20.38
C LYS A 53 17.66 -1.94 19.14
N ASP A 54 17.38 -3.11 18.57
CA ASP A 54 16.55 -3.23 17.37
C ASP A 54 15.13 -2.66 17.62
N ALA A 55 14.52 -2.94 18.78
CA ALA A 55 13.25 -2.33 19.17
C ALA A 55 13.34 -0.80 19.27
N VAL A 56 14.39 -0.25 19.89
CA VAL A 56 14.59 1.22 19.98
C VAL A 56 14.75 1.83 18.59
N LEU A 57 15.58 1.23 17.74
CA LEU A 57 15.84 1.69 16.37
C LEU A 57 14.59 1.62 15.50
N GLY A 58 13.79 0.55 15.61
CA GLY A 58 12.54 0.43 14.88
C GLY A 58 11.55 1.54 15.25
N HIS A 59 11.36 1.81 16.55
CA HIS A 59 10.49 2.91 17.00
C HIS A 59 11.06 4.27 16.59
N MET A 60 12.39 4.43 16.66
CA MET A 60 13.09 5.63 16.22
C MET A 60 12.87 5.90 14.74
N GLY A 61 12.96 4.89 13.88
CA GLY A 61 12.69 5.01 12.45
C GLY A 61 11.27 5.47 12.18
N VAL A 62 10.28 4.84 12.83
CA VAL A 62 8.87 5.23 12.72
C VAL A 62 8.65 6.67 13.14
N LEU A 63 9.14 7.07 14.32
CA LEU A 63 8.98 8.44 14.83
C LEU A 63 9.70 9.46 13.95
N SER A 64 10.87 9.12 13.41
CA SER A 64 11.64 9.99 12.52
C SER A 64 10.93 10.34 11.22
N SER A 65 9.90 9.59 10.80
CA SER A 65 9.07 9.91 9.63
C SER A 65 8.38 11.27 9.71
N LEU A 66 8.29 11.86 10.91
CA LEU A 66 7.76 13.22 11.11
C LEU A 66 8.73 14.33 10.69
N VAL A 67 10.04 14.03 10.56
CA VAL A 67 11.10 15.03 10.29
C VAL A 67 12.06 14.63 9.17
N CYS A 68 12.05 13.36 8.77
CA CYS A 68 12.83 12.79 7.68
C CYS A 68 11.88 12.12 6.67
N ASP A 69 12.21 12.16 5.38
CA ASP A 69 11.50 11.38 4.39
C ASP A 69 11.81 9.87 4.53
N ALA A 70 10.94 9.04 3.95
CA ALA A 70 11.05 7.60 4.04
C ALA A 70 12.37 7.07 3.44
N ALA A 71 12.84 7.62 2.31
CA ALA A 71 14.05 7.14 1.66
C ALA A 71 15.29 7.37 2.54
N THR A 72 15.36 8.53 3.21
CA THR A 72 16.38 8.83 4.22
C THR A 72 16.35 7.80 5.36
N ILE A 73 15.17 7.48 5.90
CA ILE A 73 15.04 6.52 7.01
C ILE A 73 15.48 5.12 6.58
N TYR A 74 15.00 4.63 5.43
CA TYR A 74 15.38 3.32 4.90
C TYR A 74 16.86 3.21 4.54
N SER A 75 17.53 4.33 4.25
CA SER A 75 18.99 4.33 4.03
C SER A 75 19.80 4.17 5.32
N LEU A 76 19.21 4.49 6.47
CA LEU A 76 19.88 4.52 7.78
C LEU A 76 19.48 3.36 8.70
N ILE A 77 18.22 2.91 8.62
CA ILE A 77 17.67 1.83 9.43
C ILE A 77 17.07 0.79 8.50
N SER A 78 17.54 -0.45 8.60
CA SER A 78 17.03 -1.56 7.78
C SER A 78 15.54 -1.79 8.05
N GLU A 79 14.79 -2.16 7.00
CA GLU A 79 13.39 -2.56 7.12
C GLU A 79 13.21 -3.70 8.12
N ASP A 80 14.13 -4.67 8.15
CA ASP A 80 14.08 -5.81 9.07
C ASP A 80 13.99 -5.36 10.54
N ILE A 81 14.70 -4.30 10.92
CA ILE A 81 14.69 -3.73 12.28
C ILE A 81 13.36 -3.02 12.57
N MET A 82 12.78 -2.37 11.55
CA MET A 82 11.48 -1.69 11.67
C MET A 82 10.30 -2.66 11.64
N THR A 83 10.51 -3.93 11.28
CA THR A 83 9.42 -4.89 11.09
C THR A 83 8.91 -5.55 12.38
N GLU A 84 9.64 -5.47 13.49
CA GLU A 84 9.31 -6.15 14.76
C GLU A 84 8.31 -5.39 15.66
N PHE A 85 7.15 -4.98 15.12
CA PHE A 85 6.06 -4.40 15.92
C PHE A 85 4.77 -5.22 15.78
N PRO A 86 4.17 -5.72 16.88
CA PRO A 86 2.91 -6.49 16.82
C PRO A 86 1.77 -5.74 16.13
N LEU A 87 1.72 -4.41 16.26
CA LEU A 87 0.73 -3.59 15.56
C LEU A 87 0.97 -3.57 14.06
N LEU A 88 2.23 -3.51 13.61
CA LEU A 88 2.60 -3.51 12.20
C LEU A 88 2.27 -4.84 11.54
N GLU A 89 2.45 -5.97 12.22
CA GLU A 89 2.05 -7.29 11.72
C GLU A 89 0.54 -7.35 11.46
N SER A 90 -0.27 -6.85 12.40
CA SER A 90 -1.73 -6.79 12.22
C SER A 90 -2.17 -5.88 11.06
N LEU A 91 -1.40 -4.82 10.78
CA LEU A 91 -1.66 -3.90 9.67
C LEU A 91 -1.25 -4.54 8.34
N ARG A 92 -0.08 -5.20 8.28
CA ARG A 92 0.38 -5.94 7.09
C ARG A 92 -0.61 -7.03 6.72
N LYS A 93 -1.08 -7.81 7.68
CA LYS A 93 -2.08 -8.85 7.44
C LYS A 93 -3.36 -8.27 6.85
N ARG A 94 -3.89 -7.19 7.43
CA ARG A 94 -5.08 -6.51 6.91
C ARG A 94 -4.87 -5.94 5.51
N ALA A 95 -3.72 -5.32 5.25
CA ALA A 95 -3.39 -4.77 3.93
C ALA A 95 -3.26 -5.89 2.88
N LEU A 96 -2.67 -7.03 3.24
CA LEU A 96 -2.57 -8.19 2.38
C LEU A 96 -3.94 -8.81 2.09
N GLU A 97 -4.78 -8.99 3.12
CA GLU A 97 -6.15 -9.49 2.98
C GLU A 97 -6.97 -8.59 2.04
N GLN A 98 -6.92 -7.27 2.24
CA GLN A 98 -7.58 -6.29 1.36
C GLN A 98 -7.04 -6.35 -0.07
N GLY A 99 -5.72 -6.45 -0.25
CA GLY A 99 -5.11 -6.53 -1.58
C GLY A 99 -5.49 -7.82 -2.33
N ILE A 100 -5.57 -8.95 -1.62
CA ILE A 100 -6.02 -10.23 -2.18
C ILE A 100 -7.50 -10.14 -2.59
N GLU A 101 -8.36 -9.60 -1.71
CA GLU A 101 -9.78 -9.44 -1.99
C GLU A 101 -10.02 -8.56 -3.22
N GLN A 102 -9.38 -7.38 -3.26
CA GLN A 102 -9.43 -6.48 -4.42
C GLN A 102 -8.91 -7.14 -5.70
N GLY A 103 -7.81 -7.90 -5.61
CA GLY A 103 -7.24 -8.62 -6.76
C GLY A 103 -8.18 -9.71 -7.30
N ILE A 104 -8.86 -10.44 -6.41
CA ILE A 104 -9.85 -11.46 -6.80
C ILE A 104 -11.07 -10.81 -7.47
N GLU A 105 -11.58 -9.70 -6.92
CA GLU A 105 -12.70 -8.98 -7.49
C GLU A 105 -12.35 -8.39 -8.86
N GLN A 106 -11.21 -7.70 -8.97
CA GLN A 106 -10.74 -7.12 -10.22
C GLN A 106 -10.52 -8.19 -11.30
N GLY A 107 -9.84 -9.29 -10.97
CA GLY A 107 -9.60 -10.38 -11.91
C GLY A 107 -10.89 -11.11 -12.31
N GLY A 108 -11.87 -11.22 -11.39
CA GLY A 108 -13.19 -11.76 -11.70
C GLY A 108 -13.99 -10.88 -12.67
N ARG A 109 -13.85 -9.55 -12.54
CA ARG A 109 -14.46 -8.57 -13.44
C ARG A 109 -13.81 -8.59 -14.82
N GLU A 110 -12.48 -8.50 -14.87
CA GLU A 110 -11.72 -8.52 -16.13
C GLU A 110 -12.03 -9.78 -16.93
N ARG A 111 -11.98 -10.95 -16.29
CA ARG A 111 -12.36 -12.21 -16.93
C ARG A 111 -13.81 -12.21 -17.44
N ALA A 112 -14.76 -11.68 -16.66
CA ALA A 112 -16.15 -11.65 -17.09
C ALA A 112 -16.37 -10.74 -18.32
N ILE A 113 -15.59 -9.66 -18.45
CA ILE A 113 -15.59 -8.79 -19.62
C ILE A 113 -14.94 -9.50 -20.82
N GLU A 114 -13.76 -10.10 -20.63
CA GLU A 114 -13.05 -10.88 -21.66
C GLU A 114 -13.95 -11.99 -22.22
N ASP A 115 -14.50 -12.85 -21.35
CA ASP A 115 -15.39 -13.94 -21.74
C ASP A 115 -16.63 -13.43 -22.50
N LEU A 116 -17.17 -12.27 -22.12
CA LEU A 116 -18.31 -11.66 -22.79
C LEU A 116 -17.94 -11.11 -24.17
N ILE A 117 -16.81 -10.42 -24.31
CA ILE A 117 -16.31 -9.92 -25.59
C ILE A 117 -16.02 -11.09 -26.54
N ASP A 118 -15.36 -12.14 -26.06
CA ASP A 118 -15.06 -13.35 -26.83
C ASP A 118 -16.33 -13.98 -27.41
N VAL A 119 -17.39 -14.10 -26.61
CA VAL A 119 -18.69 -14.61 -27.10
C VAL A 119 -19.26 -13.73 -28.19
N LEU A 120 -19.21 -12.40 -28.03
CA LEU A 120 -19.74 -11.45 -29.02
C LEU A 120 -18.90 -11.46 -30.32
N GLU A 121 -17.59 -11.60 -30.21
CA GLU A 121 -16.69 -11.76 -31.36
C GLU A 121 -17.00 -13.05 -32.12
N ILE A 122 -17.06 -14.18 -31.42
CA ILE A 122 -17.31 -15.51 -32.03
C ILE A 122 -18.70 -15.57 -32.69
N ARG A 123 -19.74 -15.07 -32.01
CA ARG A 123 -21.12 -15.21 -32.50
C ARG A 123 -21.49 -14.17 -33.55
N PHE A 124 -20.96 -12.94 -33.43
CA PHE A 124 -21.43 -11.80 -34.21
C PHE A 124 -20.33 -11.04 -34.96
N GLY A 125 -19.07 -11.45 -34.84
CA GLY A 125 -17.95 -10.78 -35.48
C GLY A 125 -17.68 -9.38 -34.93
N LEU A 126 -17.89 -9.17 -33.63
CA LEU A 126 -17.61 -7.89 -32.96
C LEU A 126 -16.14 -7.51 -33.17
N ALA A 127 -15.90 -6.32 -33.74
CA ALA A 127 -14.54 -5.82 -33.94
C ALA A 127 -13.94 -5.27 -32.63
N THR A 128 -12.63 -5.39 -32.45
CA THR A 128 -11.91 -4.85 -31.27
C THR A 128 -12.05 -3.33 -31.12
N SER A 129 -12.32 -2.62 -32.22
CA SER A 129 -12.57 -1.17 -32.23
C SER A 129 -14.03 -0.79 -31.97
N ASP A 130 -14.93 -1.76 -31.76
CA ASP A 130 -16.33 -1.48 -31.51
C ASP A 130 -16.50 -0.79 -30.14
N PRO A 131 -17.23 0.34 -30.07
CA PRO A 131 -17.42 1.08 -28.82
C PRO A 131 -18.14 0.27 -27.73
N LEU A 132 -18.80 -0.83 -28.08
CA LEU A 132 -19.41 -1.75 -27.13
C LEU A 132 -18.39 -2.34 -26.15
N ALA A 133 -17.15 -2.62 -26.58
CA ALA A 133 -16.11 -3.16 -25.70
C ALA A 133 -15.79 -2.17 -24.56
N ALA A 134 -15.68 -0.88 -24.88
CA ALA A 134 -15.46 0.16 -23.87
C ALA A 134 -16.66 0.32 -22.93
N ARG A 135 -17.89 0.21 -23.45
CA ARG A 135 -19.11 0.25 -22.63
C ARG A 135 -19.16 -0.90 -21.62
N LEU A 136 -18.86 -2.12 -22.07
CA LEU A 136 -18.79 -3.30 -21.18
C LEU A 136 -17.67 -3.15 -20.14
N GLY A 137 -16.52 -2.60 -20.56
CA GLY A 137 -15.39 -2.30 -19.70
C GLY A 137 -15.67 -1.26 -18.61
N ALA A 138 -16.75 -0.47 -18.74
CA ALA A 138 -17.18 0.51 -17.74
C ALA A 138 -18.17 -0.05 -16.71
N ILE A 139 -18.58 -1.32 -16.83
CA ILE A 139 -19.51 -1.96 -15.89
C ILE A 139 -18.73 -2.53 -14.70
N ASP A 140 -19.01 -2.01 -13.51
CA ASP A 140 -18.33 -2.46 -12.28
C ASP A 140 -18.97 -3.70 -11.65
N ASP A 141 -20.26 -3.92 -11.91
CA ASP A 141 -21.00 -5.05 -11.36
C ASP A 141 -20.68 -6.36 -12.11
N VAL A 142 -19.89 -7.22 -11.47
CA VAL A 142 -19.53 -8.56 -11.95
C VAL A 142 -20.76 -9.47 -12.17
N GLN A 143 -21.81 -9.33 -11.36
CA GLN A 143 -23.03 -10.13 -11.55
C GLN A 143 -23.79 -9.68 -12.79
N ARG A 144 -23.87 -8.37 -13.03
CA ARG A 144 -24.41 -7.83 -14.28
C ARG A 144 -23.61 -8.32 -15.48
N LEU A 145 -22.28 -8.29 -15.43
CA LEU A 145 -21.42 -8.84 -16.49
C LEU A 145 -21.68 -10.33 -16.74
N LYS A 146 -21.83 -11.15 -15.70
CA LYS A 146 -22.19 -12.57 -15.83
C LYS A 146 -23.59 -12.79 -16.42
N GLN A 147 -24.54 -11.91 -16.13
CA GLN A 147 -25.89 -11.98 -16.73
C GLN A 147 -25.83 -11.60 -18.22
N LEU A 148 -25.10 -10.54 -18.55
CA LEU A 148 -24.86 -10.13 -19.93
C LEU A 148 -24.14 -11.21 -20.72
N HIS A 149 -23.14 -11.87 -20.15
CA HIS A 149 -22.46 -13.01 -20.78
C HIS A 149 -23.45 -14.13 -21.16
N ARG A 150 -24.34 -14.51 -20.24
CA ARG A 150 -25.40 -15.51 -20.53
C ARG A 150 -26.35 -15.02 -21.62
N ALA A 151 -26.76 -13.76 -21.58
CA ALA A 151 -27.63 -13.16 -22.60
C ALA A 151 -26.95 -13.14 -23.97
N ALA A 152 -25.67 -12.79 -24.04
CA ALA A 152 -24.86 -12.76 -25.25
C ALA A 152 -24.76 -14.13 -25.93
N ILE A 153 -24.92 -15.24 -25.20
CA ILE A 153 -25.00 -16.60 -25.74
C ILE A 153 -26.39 -16.92 -26.34
N GLN A 154 -27.46 -16.30 -25.83
CA GLN A 154 -28.84 -16.64 -26.16
C GLN A 154 -29.47 -15.75 -27.23
N VAL A 155 -29.10 -14.47 -27.27
CA VAL A 155 -29.65 -13.50 -28.22
C VAL A 155 -29.38 -13.89 -29.68
N SER A 156 -30.29 -13.50 -30.56
CA SER A 156 -30.23 -13.84 -32.00
C SER A 156 -29.32 -12.92 -32.82
N SER A 157 -28.94 -11.75 -32.29
CA SER A 157 -28.11 -10.77 -33.00
C SER A 157 -27.40 -9.83 -32.03
N LEU A 158 -26.36 -9.14 -32.53
CA LEU A 158 -25.65 -8.09 -31.80
C LEU A 158 -26.56 -6.90 -31.46
N GLU A 159 -27.50 -6.55 -32.35
CA GLU A 159 -28.44 -5.44 -32.11
C GLU A 159 -29.40 -5.78 -30.95
N ALA A 160 -29.88 -7.02 -30.89
CA ALA A 160 -30.68 -7.49 -29.76
C ALA A 160 -29.90 -7.44 -28.43
N PHE A 161 -28.59 -7.73 -28.46
CA PHE A 161 -27.72 -7.58 -27.30
C PHE A 161 -27.58 -6.11 -26.87
N ARG A 162 -27.36 -5.19 -27.83
CA ARG A 162 -27.25 -3.75 -27.56
C ARG A 162 -28.52 -3.21 -26.89
N HIS A 163 -29.68 -3.58 -27.41
CA HIS A 163 -30.96 -3.20 -26.77
C HIS A 163 -31.11 -3.75 -25.35
N LEU A 164 -30.65 -4.97 -25.06
CA LEU A 164 -30.67 -5.50 -23.69
C LEU A 164 -29.72 -4.74 -22.76
N LEU A 165 -28.55 -4.33 -23.27
CA LEU A 165 -27.60 -3.54 -22.51
C LEU A 165 -28.20 -2.17 -22.14
N ASP A 166 -28.86 -1.52 -23.10
CA ASP A 166 -29.48 -0.20 -22.95
C ASP A 166 -30.75 -0.24 -22.08
N ALA A 167 -31.53 -1.32 -22.13
CA ALA A 167 -32.76 -1.47 -21.35
C ALA A 167 -32.51 -1.76 -19.85
N ALA A 168 -31.27 -2.05 -19.48
CA ALA A 168 -30.84 -2.38 -18.12
C ALA A 168 -29.91 -1.32 -17.50
N GLU A 169 -29.71 -0.17 -18.17
CA GLU A 169 -29.16 1.07 -17.59
C GLU A 169 -30.24 1.82 -16.80
#